data_AF-A0A920FYZ0-F1
#
_entry.id   AF-A0A920FYZ0-F1
#
_cell.length_a   1.000
_cell.length_b   1.000
_cell.length_c   1.000
_cell.angle_alpha   90.00
_cell.angle_beta   90.00
_cell.angle_gamma   90.00
#
_symmetry.space_group_name_H-M   'P 1'
#
loop_
_entity.id
_entity.type
_entity.pdbx_description
1 polymer ?
#
loop_
_entity_poly.entity_id
_entity_poly.type
_entity_poly.pdbx_seq_one_letter_code
_entity_poly.pdbx_strand_id
1 'polypeptide(L)' 'MKKICVLGGGAIGSCVSASLTDAGLDVILVDQWADHINKIRRDGLSVTTKEGGKKIQRSLHII' A
#
# COMPACT_ATOMS: atom_id res chain seq x y z
N MET A 1 -18.31 2.98 -7.46
CA MET A 1 -17.32 3.16 -6.38
C MET A 1 -16.21 4.08 -6.85
N LYS A 2 -15.65 4.93 -5.98
CA LYS A 2 -14.51 5.81 -6.31
C LYS A 2 -13.21 5.08 -5.98
N LYS A 3 -12.23 5.12 -6.89
CA LYS A 3 -10.88 4.59 -6.70
C LYS A 3 -9.94 5.70 -6.24
N ILE A 4 -9.02 5.39 -5.33
CA ILE A 4 -8.01 6.33 -4.83
C ILE A 4 -6.64 5.90 -5.36
N CYS A 5 -5.97 6.78 -6.09
CA CYS A 5 -4.60 6.55 -6.55
C CYS A 5 -3.62 7.25 -5.61
N VAL A 6 -2.64 6.50 -5.11
CA VAL A 6 -1.49 7.01 -4.39
C VAL A 6 -0.28 6.87 -5.30
N LEU A 7 0.22 8.01 -5.80
CA LEU A 7 1.42 8.08 -6.64
C LEU A 7 2.64 8.30 -5.76
N GLY A 8 3.53 7.31 -5.72
CA GLY A 8 4.68 7.21 -4.83
C GLY A 8 4.44 6.23 -3.70
N GLY A 9 5.05 5.05 -3.77
CA GLY A 9 5.06 3.96 -2.80
C GLY A 9 6.23 3.97 -1.82
N GLY A 10 6.96 5.09 -1.68
CA GLY A 10 7.93 5.27 -0.60
C GLY A 10 7.30 5.24 0.80
N ALA A 11 8.04 5.64 1.83
CA ALA A 11 7.61 5.53 3.23
C ALA A 11 6.21 6.13 3.50
N ILE A 12 5.97 7.37 3.06
CA ILE A 12 4.69 8.06 3.30
C ILE A 12 3.55 7.41 2.52
N GLY A 13 3.72 7.22 1.20
CA GLY A 13 2.66 6.67 0.37
C GLY A 13 2.31 5.22 0.73
N SER A 14 3.27 4.45 1.22
CA SER A 14 3.02 3.15 1.85
C SER A 14 2.13 3.27 3.09
N CYS A 15 2.46 4.16 4.04
CA CYS A 15 1.63 4.37 5.22
C CYS A 15 0.21 4.86 4.87
N VAL A 16 0.09 5.79 3.94
CA VAL A 16 -1.21 6.31 3.47
C VAL A 16 -2.03 5.21 2.82
N SER A 17 -1.43 4.44 1.90
CA SER A 17 -2.12 3.34 1.21
C SER A 17 -2.60 2.26 2.18
N ALA A 18 -1.77 1.91 3.17
CA ALA A 18 -2.14 0.96 4.21
C ALA A 18 -3.35 1.45 5.03
N SER A 19 -3.35 2.72 5.46
CA SER A 19 -4.47 3.30 6.21
C SER A 19 -5.76 3.39 5.39
N LEU A 20 -5.67 3.80 4.13
CA LEU A 20 -6.85 3.91 3.25
C LEU A 20 -7.47 2.54 2.95
N THR A 21 -6.61 1.54 2.70
CA THR A 21 -7.08 0.17 2.43
C THR A 21 -7.66 -0.45 3.71
N ASP A 22 -7.11 -0.15 4.89
CA ASP A 22 -7.66 -0.58 6.19
C ASP A 22 -9.04 0.01 6.48
N ALA A 23 -9.30 1.23 6.00
CA ALA A 23 -10.62 1.85 6.01
C ALA A 23 -11.62 1.27 4.97
N GLY A 24 -11.23 0.21 4.24
CA GLY A 24 -12.09 -0.46 3.25
C GLY A 24 -12.24 0.28 1.91
N LEU A 25 -11.33 1.20 1.59
CA LEU A 25 -11.35 1.96 0.34
C LEU A 25 -10.60 1.19 -0.78
N ASP A 26 -11.02 1.39 -2.03
CA ASP A 26 -10.35 0.81 -3.22
C ASP A 26 -9.13 1.66 -3.61
N VAL A 27 -7.93 1.17 -3.27
CA VAL A 27 -6.66 1.89 -3.40
C VAL A 27 -5.78 1.29 -4.49
N ILE A 28 -5.21 2.16 -5.31
CA ILE A 28 -4.16 1.87 -6.30
C ILE A 28 -2.86 2.53 -5.83
N LEU A 29 -1.78 1.76 -5.70
CA LEU A 29 -0.44 2.28 -5.38
C LEU A 29 0.43 2.21 -6.63
N VAL A 30 1.01 3.33 -7.03
CA VAL A 30 1.86 3.42 -8.23
C VAL A 30 3.23 3.92 -7.81
N ASP A 31 4.29 3.23 -8.18
CA ASP A 31 5.67 3.67 -7.94
C ASP A 31 6.59 3.19 -9.06
N GLN A 32 7.57 4.01 -9.43
CA GLN A 32 8.55 3.69 -10.47
C GLN A 32 9.57 2.61 -10.05
N TRP A 33 9.71 2.34 -8.75
CA TRP A 33 10.65 1.36 -8.23
C TRP A 33 10.10 -0.06 -8.39
N ALA A 34 10.41 -0.67 -9.54
CA ALA A 34 9.91 -1.99 -9.93
C ALA A 34 10.15 -3.08 -8.87
N ASP A 35 11.34 -3.16 -8.27
CA ASP A 35 11.63 -4.17 -7.23
C ASP A 35 10.75 -4.00 -5.99
N HIS A 36 10.52 -2.76 -5.57
CA HIS A 36 9.64 -2.49 -4.43
C HIS A 36 8.20 -2.89 -4.74
N ILE A 37 7.69 -2.49 -5.90
CA ILE A 37 6.36 -2.86 -6.39
C ILE A 37 6.19 -4.37 -6.49
N ASN A 38 7.17 -5.07 -7.06
CA ASN A 38 7.13 -6.53 -7.19
C ASN A 38 7.18 -7.23 -5.83
N LYS A 39 7.93 -6.67 -4.87
CA LYS A 39 7.92 -7.16 -3.49
C LYS A 39 6.54 -7.00 -2.85
N ILE A 40 5.91 -5.83 -2.99
CA ILE A 40 4.56 -5.57 -2.46
C ILE A 40 3.54 -6.48 -3.14
N ARG A 41 3.61 -6.70 -4.47
CA ARG A 41 2.71 -7.61 -5.20
C ARG A 41 2.80 -9.06 -4.68
N ARG A 42 4.01 -9.53 -4.38
CA ARG A 42 4.26 -10.90 -3.88
C ARG A 42 3.93 -11.07 -2.41
N ASP A 43 4.43 -10.17 -1.56
CA ASP A 43 4.47 -10.33 -0.10
C ASP A 43 3.34 -9.54 0.59
N GLY A 44 2.68 -8.64 -0.13
CA GLY A 44 1.80 -7.60 0.43
C GLY A 44 2.59 -6.38 0.92
N LEU A 45 1.88 -5.29 1.21
CA LEU A 45 2.46 -4.12 1.87
C LEU A 45 2.52 -4.38 3.37
N SER A 46 3.69 -4.21 4.00
CA SER A 46 3.87 -4.34 5.45
C SER A 46 4.20 -2.99 6.07
N VAL A 47 3.35 -2.51 6.99
CA VAL A 47 3.60 -1.30 7.79
C VAL A 47 3.59 -1.65 9.27
N THR A 48 4.60 -1.18 10.01
CA THR A 48 4.69 -1.32 11.47
C THR A 48 4.46 0.05 12.10
N THR A 49 3.41 0.17 12.92
CA THR A 49 3.16 1.36 13.72
C THR A 49 3.71 1.19 15.14
N LYS A 50 3.83 2.29 15.89
CA LYS A 50 4.25 2.25 17.31
C LYS A 50 3.33 1.39 18.17
N GLU A 51 2.10 1.17 17.74
CA GLU A 51 1.10 0.34 18.42
C GLU A 51 1.33 -1.17 18.20
N GLY A 52 2.39 -1.57 17.48
CA GLY A 52 2.77 -2.98 17.30
C GLY A 52 2.02 -3.72 16.20
N GLY A 53 1.13 -3.05 15.47
CA GLY A 53 0.39 -3.64 14.36
C GLY A 53 1.27 -3.84 13.12
N LYS A 54 1.45 -5.10 12.71
CA LYS A 54 1.99 -5.47 11.39
C LYS A 54 0.81 -5.56 10.43
N LYS A 55 0.59 -4.54 9.60
CA LYS A 55 -0.51 -4.58 8.60
C LYS A 55 0.01 -5.20 7.31
N ILE A 56 -0.47 -6.38 6.94
CA ILE A 56 -0.22 -7.05 5.65
C ILE A 56 -1.50 -6.94 4.83
N GLN A 57 -1.49 -6.26 3.68
CA GLN A 57 -2.73 -6.04 2.93
C GLN A 57 -2.75 -6.63 1.52
N ARG A 58 -3.85 -7.34 1.25
CA ARG A 58 -4.22 -8.02 0.00
C ARG A 58 -5.38 -7.27 -0.67
N SER A 59 -5.09 -6.14 -1.32
CA SER A 59 -5.90 -5.56 -2.41
C SER A 59 -5.34 -4.19 -2.79
N LEU A 60 -4.07 -4.15 -3.20
CA LEU A 60 -3.53 -3.01 -3.91
C LEU A 60 -3.52 -3.36 -5.39
N HIS A 61 -4.20 -2.57 -6.23
CA HIS A 61 -3.83 -2.57 -7.64
C HIS A 61 -2.52 -1.81 -7.74
N ILE A 62 -1.47 -2.52 -8.15
CA ILE A 62 -0.14 -1.94 -8.25
C ILE A 62 0.16 -1.80 -9.72
N ILE A 63 0.57 -0.61 -10.16
CA ILE A 63 0.97 -0.32 -11.54
C ILE A 63 2.45 0.01 -11.53
#